data_AF-A0A379ABL6-F1
#
_entry.id   AF-A0A379ABL6-F1
#
_cell.length_a   1.000
_cell.length_b   1.000
_cell.length_c   1.000
_cell.angle_alpha   90.00
_cell.angle_beta   90.00
_cell.angle_gamma   90.00
#
_symmetry.space_group_name_H-M   'P 1'
#
loop_
_entity.id
_entity.type
_entity.pdbx_description
1 polymer ?
#
loop_
_entity_poly.entity_id
_entity_poly.type
_entity_poly.pdbx_seq_one_letter_code
_entity_poly.pdbx_strand_id
1 'polypeptide(L)'
;MLVVDEASMVDLSMMAKLIAALPAHARVVFLGDRDQLASVEAGAVLGDICRCTESGYSLARAEQLALLTGCTLQGSDDVQAPAVRDSICLLQKSYRFDDSSGIGQLAKAINRGDAEQVRAVFAAAYEDISYQPLNSADAYQAMLDEVAQGYQPFLQLIRQQSSPAEVIAAFGRYQLLCALRDGPFGVQGLNQRIEQRLMQLQRIRRPGMGSRWYEGRPVMITRNDSALGLFNGDIGHDDAG
;
A
#
# COMPACT_ATOMS: atom_id res chain seq x y z
N MET A 1 -11.88 22.95 -10.65
CA MET A 1 -11.07 21.76 -10.99
C MET A 1 -11.03 20.90 -9.75
N LEU A 2 -11.27 19.60 -9.88
CA LEU A 2 -11.18 18.63 -8.78
C LEU A 2 -10.04 17.65 -9.11
N VAL A 3 -9.25 17.30 -8.11
CA VAL A 3 -8.25 16.23 -8.22
C VAL A 3 -8.61 15.20 -7.17
N VAL A 4 -8.76 13.96 -7.58
CA VAL A 4 -9.07 12.83 -6.71
C VAL A 4 -7.86 11.91 -6.73
N ASP A 5 -7.19 11.83 -5.59
CA ASP A 5 -6.07 10.91 -5.38
C ASP A 5 -6.56 9.56 -4.86
N GLU A 6 -5.75 8.51 -5.04
CA GLU A 6 -6.09 7.12 -4.67
C GLU A 6 -7.45 6.64 -5.23
N ALA A 7 -7.73 7.00 -6.48
CA ALA A 7 -8.98 6.68 -7.17
C ALA A 7 -9.23 5.17 -7.36
N SER A 8 -8.20 4.33 -7.18
CA SER A 8 -8.26 2.87 -7.14
C SER A 8 -9.15 2.34 -6.01
N MET A 9 -9.24 3.09 -4.90
CA MET A 9 -10.08 2.74 -3.74
C MET A 9 -11.55 3.17 -3.91
N VAL A 10 -11.86 3.99 -4.92
CA VAL A 10 -13.21 4.53 -5.14
C VAL A 10 -14.12 3.47 -5.76
N ASP A 11 -15.18 3.10 -5.05
CA ASP A 11 -16.21 2.19 -5.56
C ASP A 11 -17.14 2.86 -6.59
N LEU A 12 -17.93 2.04 -7.29
CA LEU A 12 -18.85 2.50 -8.33
C LEU A 12 -19.91 3.48 -7.80
N SER A 13 -20.42 3.26 -6.60
CA SER A 13 -21.49 4.07 -6.02
C SER A 13 -20.97 5.47 -5.64
N MET A 14 -19.76 5.55 -5.09
CA MET A 14 -19.11 6.81 -4.73
C MET A 14 -18.71 7.58 -5.97
N MET A 15 -18.16 6.89 -6.99
CA MET A 15 -17.85 7.51 -8.29
C MET A 15 -19.11 8.13 -8.93
N ALA A 16 -20.22 7.39 -8.96
CA ALA A 16 -21.47 7.89 -9.55
C ALA A 16 -21.99 9.15 -8.85
N LYS A 17 -21.96 9.17 -7.51
CA LYS A 17 -22.35 10.35 -6.70
C LYS A 17 -21.40 11.52 -6.93
N LEU A 18 -20.10 11.27 -6.99
CA LEU A 18 -19.09 12.28 -7.27
C LEU A 18 -19.35 12.93 -8.62
N ILE A 19 -19.52 12.12 -9.67
CA ILE A 19 -19.78 12.63 -11.03
C ILE A 19 -21.08 13.44 -11.07
N ALA A 20 -22.15 12.95 -10.44
CA ALA A 20 -23.44 13.65 -10.39
C ALA A 20 -23.40 15.00 -9.67
N ALA A 21 -22.46 15.19 -8.73
CA ALA A 21 -22.30 16.43 -7.99
C ALA A 21 -21.47 17.48 -8.72
N LEU A 22 -20.78 17.12 -9.81
CA LEU A 22 -19.91 18.04 -10.54
C LEU A 22 -20.71 18.96 -11.47
N PRO A 23 -20.42 20.28 -11.49
CA PRO A 23 -21.00 21.16 -12.48
C PRO A 23 -20.44 20.86 -13.88
N ALA A 24 -21.21 21.13 -14.93
CA ALA A 24 -20.85 20.79 -16.32
C ALA A 24 -19.52 21.40 -16.82
N HIS A 25 -19.05 22.50 -16.21
CA HIS A 25 -17.79 23.15 -16.55
C HIS A 25 -16.60 22.65 -15.71
N ALA A 26 -16.82 21.71 -14.78
CA ALA A 26 -15.76 21.18 -13.95
C ALA A 26 -14.80 20.31 -14.78
N ARG A 27 -13.51 20.43 -14.46
CA ARG A 27 -12.46 19.50 -14.89
C ARG A 27 -12.07 18.63 -13.71
N VAL A 28 -11.98 17.32 -13.92
CA VAL A 28 -11.59 16.35 -12.90
C VAL A 28 -10.40 15.54 -13.36
N VAL A 29 -9.46 15.31 -12.46
CA VAL A 29 -8.30 14.42 -12.67
C VAL A 29 -8.34 13.34 -11.60
N PHE A 30 -8.38 12.08 -12.03
CA PHE A 30 -8.25 10.92 -11.16
C PHE A 30 -6.81 10.42 -11.20
N LEU A 31 -6.22 10.22 -10.03
CA LEU A 31 -4.90 9.63 -9.84
C LEU A 31 -5.08 8.32 -9.10
N GLY A 32 -4.39 7.27 -9.53
CA GLY A 32 -4.45 5.97 -8.89
C GLY A 32 -3.63 4.94 -9.64
N ASP A 33 -3.39 3.81 -9.00
CA ASP A 33 -2.70 2.67 -9.59
C ASP A 33 -3.73 1.64 -10.11
N ARG A 34 -3.56 1.24 -11.38
CA ARG A 34 -4.41 0.25 -12.04
C ARG A 34 -4.25 -1.13 -11.43
N ASP A 35 -3.06 -1.46 -10.96
CA ASP A 35 -2.69 -2.80 -10.51
C ASP A 35 -2.79 -2.94 -8.96
N GLN A 36 -3.26 -1.90 -8.25
CA GLN A 36 -3.52 -1.95 -6.82
C GLN A 36 -4.77 -2.78 -6.51
N LEU A 37 -4.86 -3.27 -5.26
CA LEU A 37 -6.05 -3.97 -4.78
C LEU A 37 -7.29 -3.08 -4.99
N ALA A 38 -8.30 -3.65 -5.65
CA ALA A 38 -9.56 -2.98 -5.91
C ALA A 38 -10.26 -2.59 -4.59
N SER A 39 -11.20 -1.63 -4.70
CA SER A 39 -12.07 -1.27 -3.59
C SER A 39 -12.71 -2.50 -2.93
N VAL A 40 -12.89 -2.44 -1.61
CA VAL A 40 -13.53 -3.51 -0.82
C VAL A 40 -15.00 -3.68 -1.20
N GLU A 41 -15.63 -2.62 -1.74
CA GLU A 41 -16.99 -2.62 -2.23
C GLU A 41 -17.07 -2.98 -3.73
N ALA A 42 -18.27 -3.33 -4.20
CA ALA A 42 -18.45 -3.83 -5.55
C ALA A 42 -18.14 -2.79 -6.64
N GLY A 43 -17.32 -3.19 -7.61
CA GLY A 43 -17.04 -2.45 -8.85
C GLY A 43 -15.65 -1.81 -8.87
N ALA A 44 -14.75 -2.40 -9.66
CA ALA A 44 -13.40 -1.87 -9.89
C ALA A 44 -13.40 -0.80 -11.00
N VAL A 45 -13.88 0.40 -10.66
CA VAL A 45 -14.10 1.47 -11.66
C VAL A 45 -12.82 1.85 -12.38
N LEU A 46 -11.75 2.15 -11.64
CA LEU A 46 -10.50 2.62 -12.24
C LEU A 46 -9.85 1.54 -13.11
N GLY A 47 -9.80 0.30 -12.62
CA GLY A 47 -9.26 -0.83 -13.38
C GLY A 47 -10.00 -1.05 -14.70
N ASP A 48 -11.34 -0.98 -14.68
CA ASP A 48 -12.17 -1.14 -15.86
C ASP A 48 -11.95 -0.01 -16.88
N ILE A 49 -11.84 1.24 -16.43
CA ILE A 49 -11.54 2.40 -17.30
C ILE A 49 -10.13 2.27 -17.89
N CYS A 50 -9.13 1.91 -17.08
CA CYS A 50 -7.75 1.80 -17.53
C CYS A 50 -7.54 0.68 -18.55
N ARG A 51 -8.40 -0.35 -18.63
CA ARG A 51 -8.34 -1.34 -19.73
C ARG A 51 -8.53 -0.71 -21.11
N CYS A 52 -9.24 0.42 -21.21
CA CYS A 52 -9.38 1.12 -22.50
C CYS A 52 -8.04 1.64 -23.06
N THR A 53 -6.97 1.72 -22.26
CA THR A 53 -5.63 2.07 -22.74
C THR A 53 -4.99 1.00 -23.61
N GLU A 54 -5.47 -0.25 -23.57
CA GLU A 54 -4.95 -1.35 -24.39
C GLU A 54 -5.17 -1.09 -25.89
N SER A 55 -6.21 -0.32 -26.24
CA SER A 55 -6.47 0.14 -27.61
C SER A 55 -5.58 1.31 -28.06
N GLY A 56 -4.74 1.86 -27.16
CA GLY A 56 -3.92 3.04 -27.41
C GLY A 56 -4.72 4.34 -27.63
N TYR A 57 -4.00 5.45 -27.80
CA TYR A 57 -4.61 6.73 -28.19
C TYR A 57 -5.19 6.67 -29.60
N SER A 58 -6.19 7.51 -29.90
CA SER A 58 -6.58 7.77 -31.29
C SER A 58 -5.44 8.42 -32.08
N LEU A 59 -5.48 8.29 -33.42
CA LEU A 59 -4.51 8.96 -34.31
C LEU A 59 -4.47 10.48 -34.06
N ALA A 60 -5.63 11.13 -34.03
CA ALA A 60 -5.73 12.57 -33.80
C ALA A 60 -5.16 12.98 -32.43
N ARG A 61 -5.41 12.19 -31.39
CA ARG A 61 -4.89 12.47 -30.05
C ARG A 61 -3.38 12.26 -29.97
N ALA A 62 -2.86 11.20 -30.59
CA ALA A 62 -1.42 10.93 -30.63
C ALA A 62 -0.66 12.06 -31.33
N GLU A 63 -1.16 12.54 -32.48
CA GLU A 63 -0.59 13.69 -33.20
C GLU A 63 -0.61 14.97 -32.35
N GLN A 64 -1.73 15.24 -31.69
CA GLN A 64 -1.86 16.39 -30.81
C GLN A 64 -0.85 16.33 -29.65
N LEU A 65 -0.73 15.17 -28.98
CA LEU A 65 0.21 14.99 -27.88
C LEU A 65 1.66 15.06 -28.36
N ALA A 66 1.96 14.56 -29.56
CA ALA A 66 3.29 14.66 -30.15
C ALA A 66 3.69 16.11 -30.40
N LEU A 67 2.76 16.95 -30.89
CA LEU A 67 2.99 18.39 -31.05
C LEU A 67 3.23 19.09 -29.71
N LEU A 68 2.46 18.73 -28.68
CA LEU A 68 2.54 19.37 -27.35
C LEU A 68 3.79 18.98 -26.56
N THR A 69 4.24 17.72 -26.71
CA THR A 69 5.35 17.16 -25.91
C THR A 69 6.67 17.11 -26.65
N GLY A 70 6.66 17.16 -27.99
CA GLY A 70 7.83 16.89 -28.83
C GLY A 70 8.21 15.41 -28.92
N CYS A 71 7.43 14.51 -28.32
CA CYS A 71 7.68 13.06 -28.31
C CYS A 71 6.89 12.35 -29.42
N THR A 72 7.46 11.32 -30.03
CA THR A 72 6.74 10.46 -30.97
C THR A 72 5.79 9.53 -30.22
N LEU A 73 4.50 9.60 -30.52
CA LEU A 73 3.47 8.71 -29.97
C LEU A 73 2.78 7.95 -31.11
N GLN A 74 2.46 6.68 -30.87
CA GLN A 74 1.69 5.86 -31.80
C GLN A 74 0.20 5.94 -31.45
N GLY A 75 -0.62 6.25 -32.45
CA GLY A 75 -2.08 6.19 -32.36
C GLY A 75 -2.63 4.96 -33.08
N SER A 76 -3.90 4.64 -32.80
CA SER A 76 -4.65 3.52 -33.38
C SER A 76 -5.96 4.02 -34.01
N ASP A 77 -6.26 3.52 -35.22
CA ASP A 77 -7.50 3.81 -35.95
C ASP A 77 -8.65 2.85 -35.63
N ASP A 78 -8.61 2.24 -34.45
CA ASP A 78 -9.69 1.36 -34.00
C ASP A 78 -10.98 2.15 -33.76
N VAL A 79 -11.95 1.99 -34.66
CA VAL A 79 -13.28 2.62 -34.63
C VAL A 79 -14.17 2.05 -33.52
N GLN A 80 -13.89 0.84 -33.04
CA GLN A 80 -14.63 0.22 -31.93
C GLN A 80 -14.08 0.65 -30.56
N ALA A 81 -12.94 1.34 -30.53
CA ALA A 81 -12.30 1.72 -29.28
C ALA A 81 -13.09 2.83 -28.54
N PRO A 82 -13.25 2.74 -27.21
CA PRO A 82 -13.95 3.76 -26.44
C PRO A 82 -13.30 5.14 -26.52
N ALA A 83 -14.10 6.20 -26.64
CA ALA A 83 -13.61 7.58 -26.69
C ALA A 83 -12.83 8.00 -25.43
N VAL A 84 -13.09 7.35 -24.28
CA VAL A 84 -12.39 7.62 -23.02
C VAL A 84 -10.89 7.34 -23.09
N ARG A 85 -10.42 6.51 -24.04
CA ARG A 85 -8.99 6.18 -24.23
C ARG A 85 -8.10 7.42 -24.38
N ASP A 86 -8.61 8.49 -24.99
CA ASP A 86 -7.88 9.73 -25.23
C ASP A 86 -7.73 10.62 -23.98
N SER A 87 -8.43 10.25 -22.91
CA SER A 87 -8.44 10.93 -21.62
C SER A 87 -7.66 10.16 -20.54
N ILE A 88 -7.04 9.04 -20.88
CA ILE A 88 -6.30 8.19 -19.92
C ILE A 88 -4.81 8.24 -20.27
N CYS A 89 -3.96 8.45 -19.26
CA CYS A 89 -2.52 8.41 -19.41
C CYS A 89 -1.93 7.44 -18.38
N LEU A 90 -1.21 6.40 -18.85
CA LEU A 90 -0.52 5.44 -17.99
C LEU A 90 0.95 5.82 -17.86
N LEU A 91 1.41 6.10 -16.65
CA LEU A 91 2.82 6.38 -16.36
C LEU A 91 3.56 5.06 -16.10
N GLN A 92 4.48 4.70 -16.98
CA GLN A 92 5.16 3.40 -16.94
C GLN A 92 6.50 3.41 -16.18
N LYS A 93 7.08 4.60 -15.95
CA LYS A 93 8.39 4.74 -15.33
C LYS A 93 8.24 5.06 -13.85
N SER A 94 8.73 4.16 -13.00
CA SER A 94 8.94 4.44 -11.58
C SER A 94 10.30 5.11 -11.40
N TYR A 95 10.32 6.22 -10.67
CA TYR A 95 11.55 6.91 -10.26
C TYR A 95 11.95 6.59 -8.81
N ARG A 96 11.05 5.95 -8.05
CA ARG A 96 11.26 5.62 -6.63
C ARG A 96 12.19 4.42 -6.44
N PHE A 97 12.14 3.49 -7.38
CA PHE A 97 12.97 2.29 -7.39
C PHE A 97 13.89 2.38 -8.60
N ASP A 98 15.19 2.18 -8.39
CA ASP A 98 16.11 2.03 -9.52
C ASP A 98 15.80 0.70 -10.25
N ASP A 99 16.23 0.56 -11.51
CA ASP A 99 16.00 -0.66 -12.28
C ASP A 99 16.81 -1.88 -11.74
N SER A 100 17.71 -1.65 -10.79
CA SER A 100 18.47 -2.67 -10.06
C SER A 100 17.83 -3.11 -8.73
N SER A 101 16.73 -2.48 -8.30
CA SER A 101 16.03 -2.80 -7.05
C SER A 101 15.24 -4.09 -7.18
N GLY A 102 15.46 -5.02 -6.24
CA GLY A 102 14.73 -6.28 -6.18
C GLY A 102 13.23 -6.06 -5.99
N ILE A 103 12.83 -5.03 -5.23
CA ILE A 103 11.42 -4.67 -5.03
C ILE A 103 10.76 -4.27 -6.37
N GLY A 104 11.42 -3.42 -7.16
CA GLY A 104 10.91 -2.99 -8.47
C GLY A 104 10.78 -4.15 -9.45
N GLN A 105 11.77 -5.04 -9.49
CA GLN A 105 11.75 -6.24 -10.33
C GLN A 105 10.66 -7.23 -9.88
N LEU A 106 10.49 -7.43 -8.57
CA LEU A 106 9.44 -8.31 -8.04
C LEU A 106 8.05 -7.76 -8.38
N ALA A 107 7.80 -6.47 -8.16
CA ALA A 107 6.52 -5.84 -8.47
C ALA A 107 6.16 -6.00 -9.97
N LYS A 108 7.12 -5.75 -10.87
CA LYS A 108 6.94 -5.95 -12.32
C LYS A 108 6.59 -7.41 -12.65
N ALA A 109 7.24 -8.38 -11.99
CA ALA A 109 6.98 -9.81 -12.20
C ALA A 109 5.58 -10.21 -11.70
N ILE A 110 5.15 -9.70 -10.54
CA ILE A 110 3.81 -9.94 -9.98
C ILE A 110 2.73 -9.37 -10.90
N ASN A 111 2.86 -8.12 -11.36
CA ASN A 111 1.86 -7.50 -12.24
C ASN A 111 1.72 -8.22 -13.59
N ARG A 112 2.78 -8.91 -14.04
CA ARG A 112 2.75 -9.74 -15.26
C ARG A 112 2.25 -11.17 -15.02
N GLY A 113 2.06 -11.59 -13.76
CA GLY A 113 1.75 -12.96 -13.41
C GLY A 113 2.88 -13.95 -13.70
N ASP A 114 4.13 -13.49 -13.78
CA ASP A 114 5.29 -14.30 -14.17
C ASP A 114 5.91 -15.00 -12.94
N ALA A 115 5.42 -16.20 -12.64
CA ALA A 115 5.88 -16.99 -11.50
C ALA A 115 7.34 -17.49 -11.64
N GLU A 116 7.90 -17.57 -12.85
CA GLU A 116 9.30 -17.93 -13.05
C GLU A 116 10.20 -16.75 -12.70
N GLN A 117 9.86 -15.56 -13.17
CA GLN A 117 10.59 -14.34 -12.85
C GLN A 117 10.52 -14.02 -11.35
N VAL A 118 9.38 -14.22 -10.69
CA VAL A 118 9.27 -14.06 -9.22
C VAL A 118 10.28 -14.95 -8.50
N ARG A 119 10.41 -16.22 -8.91
CA ARG A 119 11.38 -17.15 -8.33
C ARG A 119 12.83 -16.73 -8.62
N ALA A 120 13.09 -16.25 -9.85
CA ALA A 120 14.40 -15.75 -10.22
C ALA A 120 14.81 -14.51 -9.40
N VAL A 121 13.87 -13.59 -9.12
CA VAL A 121 14.14 -12.41 -8.29
C VAL A 121 14.55 -12.80 -6.87
N PHE A 122 13.85 -13.75 -6.24
CA PHE A 122 14.24 -14.23 -4.92
C PHE A 122 15.57 -15.01 -4.93
N ALA A 123 15.92 -15.68 -6.03
CA ALA A 123 17.19 -16.38 -6.17
C ALA A 123 18.39 -15.44 -6.42
N ALA A 124 18.14 -14.25 -6.97
CA ALA A 124 19.18 -13.28 -7.33
C ALA A 124 19.79 -12.52 -6.13
N ALA A 125 19.27 -12.72 -4.92
CA ALA A 125 19.82 -12.21 -3.66
C ALA A 125 20.12 -10.70 -3.65
N TYR A 126 19.13 -9.88 -4.03
CA TYR A 126 19.22 -8.42 -3.89
C TYR A 126 19.35 -8.01 -2.41
N GLU A 127 19.94 -6.84 -2.14
CA GLU A 127 20.09 -6.31 -0.78
C GLU A 127 18.77 -5.83 -0.16
N ASP A 128 17.80 -5.45 -0.98
CA ASP A 128 16.53 -4.83 -0.59
C ASP A 128 15.37 -5.83 -0.46
N ILE A 129 15.60 -7.11 -0.78
CA ILE A 129 14.59 -8.16 -0.64
C ILE A 129 15.19 -9.47 -0.15
N SER A 130 14.44 -10.15 0.72
CA SER A 130 14.76 -11.51 1.12
C SER A 130 13.50 -12.37 1.14
N TYR A 131 13.68 -13.68 1.00
CA TYR A 131 12.61 -14.66 1.11
C TYR A 131 12.98 -15.71 2.14
N GLN A 132 12.14 -15.86 3.16
CA GLN A 132 12.32 -16.83 4.22
C GLN A 132 11.12 -17.80 4.24
N PRO A 133 11.34 -19.09 3.93
CA PRO A 133 10.25 -20.06 3.93
C PRO A 133 9.80 -20.37 5.37
N LEU A 134 8.51 -20.15 5.66
CA LEU A 134 7.90 -20.47 6.96
C LEU A 134 7.38 -21.92 6.97
N ASN A 135 8.29 -22.89 6.88
CA ASN A 135 7.98 -24.32 6.75
C ASN A 135 8.12 -25.13 8.06
N SER A 136 8.50 -24.49 9.16
CA SER A 136 8.74 -25.14 10.44
C SER A 136 8.43 -24.20 11.61
N ALA A 137 8.27 -24.77 12.81
CA ALA A 137 8.09 -23.99 14.03
C ALA A 137 9.30 -23.10 14.33
N ASP A 138 10.51 -23.59 14.06
CA ASP A 138 11.75 -22.84 14.27
C ASP A 138 11.84 -21.65 13.30
N ALA A 139 11.47 -21.84 12.03
CA ALA A 139 11.39 -20.73 11.06
C ALA A 139 10.36 -19.67 11.49
N TYR A 140 9.23 -20.10 12.06
CA TYR A 140 8.23 -19.18 12.60
C TYR A 140 8.76 -18.39 13.81
N GLN A 141 9.51 -19.03 14.71
CA GLN A 141 10.16 -18.32 15.83
C GLN A 141 11.22 -17.34 15.35
N ALA A 142 12.03 -17.72 14.36
CA ALA A 142 13.02 -16.82 13.75
C ALA A 142 12.36 -15.57 13.14
N MET A 143 11.22 -15.73 12.47
CA MET A 143 10.43 -14.59 11.96
C MET A 143 9.94 -13.68 13.09
N LEU A 144 9.45 -14.24 14.21
CA LEU A 144 9.05 -13.43 15.37
C LEU A 144 10.22 -12.66 15.98
N ASP A 145 11.42 -13.25 15.99
CA ASP A 145 12.64 -12.60 16.44
C ASP A 145 13.06 -11.45 15.53
N GLU A 146 12.99 -11.65 14.23
CA GLU A 146 13.27 -10.61 13.24
C GLU A 146 12.27 -9.45 13.35
N VAL A 147 10.97 -9.75 13.48
CA VAL A 147 9.94 -8.74 13.68
C VAL A 147 10.18 -7.97 14.98
N ALA A 148 10.49 -8.66 16.07
CA ALA A 148 10.83 -8.02 17.33
C ALA A 148 12.04 -7.09 17.18
N GLN A 149 13.04 -7.51 16.39
CA GLN A 149 14.23 -6.74 16.06
C GLN A 149 13.92 -5.50 15.21
N GLY A 150 13.07 -5.62 14.20
CA GLY A 150 12.62 -4.51 13.35
C GLY A 150 11.97 -3.38 14.15
N TYR A 151 11.18 -3.72 15.18
CA TYR A 151 10.56 -2.74 16.08
C TYR A 151 11.46 -2.23 17.21
N GLN A 152 12.71 -2.71 17.34
CA GLN A 152 13.61 -2.26 18.42
C GLN A 152 13.83 -0.74 18.46
N PRO A 153 14.10 -0.04 17.33
CA PRO A 153 14.33 1.41 17.36
C PRO A 153 13.14 2.18 17.92
N PHE A 154 11.92 1.79 17.51
CA PHE A 154 10.67 2.35 18.01
C PHE A 154 10.53 2.16 19.52
N LEU A 155 10.69 0.93 20.01
CA LEU A 155 10.58 0.61 21.44
C LEU A 155 11.65 1.30 22.29
N GLN A 156 12.84 1.53 21.72
CA GLN A 156 13.90 2.25 22.40
C GLN A 156 13.57 3.74 22.59
N LEU A 157 12.98 4.39 21.58
CA LEU A 157 12.56 5.79 21.68
C LEU A 157 11.46 5.98 22.73
N ILE A 158 10.52 5.05 22.83
CA ILE A 158 9.50 5.03 23.89
C ILE A 158 10.16 4.96 25.27
N ARG A 159 11.09 4.01 25.48
CA ARG A 159 11.80 3.87 26.76
C ARG A 159 12.65 5.08 27.14
N GLN A 160 13.09 5.84 26.15
CA GLN A 160 13.84 7.08 26.32
C GLN A 160 12.92 8.30 26.54
N GLN A 161 11.60 8.12 26.49
CA GLN A 161 10.60 9.20 26.55
C GLN A 161 10.89 10.29 25.50
N SER A 162 11.21 9.85 24.29
CA SER A 162 11.48 10.74 23.14
C SER A 162 10.21 11.43 22.70
N SER A 163 10.33 12.42 21.80
CA SER A 163 9.14 13.14 21.33
C SER A 163 8.17 12.20 20.57
N PRO A 164 6.84 12.42 20.66
CA PRO A 164 5.87 11.61 19.93
C PRO A 164 6.12 11.56 18.41
N ALA A 165 6.62 12.66 17.84
CA ALA A 165 6.96 12.74 16.42
C ALA A 165 8.09 11.76 16.03
N GLU A 166 9.13 11.65 16.85
CA GLU A 166 10.23 10.70 16.62
C GLU A 166 9.77 9.26 16.77
N VAL A 167 8.92 8.99 17.77
CA VAL A 167 8.34 7.67 18.01
C VAL A 167 7.49 7.22 16.82
N ILE A 168 6.59 8.09 16.32
CA ILE A 168 5.74 7.81 15.17
C ILE A 168 6.59 7.61 13.90
N ALA A 169 7.60 8.46 13.67
CA ALA A 169 8.50 8.33 12.54
C ALA A 169 9.29 6.99 12.58
N ALA A 170 9.73 6.56 13.76
CA ALA A 170 10.41 5.28 13.93
C ALA A 170 9.47 4.09 13.74
N PHE A 171 8.21 4.19 14.19
CA PHE A 171 7.21 3.16 13.97
C PHE A 171 6.93 2.94 12.48
N GLY A 172 6.85 4.03 11.70
CA GLY A 172 6.63 3.98 10.25
C GLY A 172 7.76 3.36 9.42
N ARG A 173 8.91 3.02 10.03
CA ARG A 173 10.06 2.41 9.33
C ARG A 173 9.94 0.90 9.15
N TYR A 174 9.11 0.22 9.94
CA TYR A 174 8.97 -1.23 9.89
C TYR A 174 7.50 -1.61 10.06
N GLN A 175 6.97 -2.39 9.12
CA GLN A 175 5.58 -2.81 9.14
C GLN A 175 5.45 -4.27 8.74
N LEU A 176 4.69 -5.04 9.53
CA LEU A 176 4.30 -6.40 9.19
C LEU A 176 2.96 -6.39 8.46
N LEU A 177 2.90 -7.01 7.29
CA LEU A 177 1.68 -7.16 6.50
C LEU A 177 1.29 -8.64 6.41
N CYS A 178 0.00 -8.94 6.53
CA CYS A 178 -0.52 -10.28 6.34
C CYS A 178 -1.88 -10.26 5.63
N ALA A 179 -2.17 -11.34 4.90
CA ALA A 179 -3.39 -11.43 4.09
C ALA A 179 -4.64 -11.83 4.90
N LEU A 180 -4.46 -12.50 6.05
CA LEU A 180 -5.55 -13.07 6.84
C LEU A 180 -5.87 -12.21 8.07
N ARG A 181 -7.13 -12.22 8.51
CA ARG A 181 -7.52 -11.58 9.79
C ARG A 181 -7.26 -12.48 10.99
N ASP A 182 -7.59 -13.77 10.86
CA ASP A 182 -7.55 -14.76 11.92
C ASP A 182 -6.54 -15.89 11.63
N GLY A 183 -6.24 -16.68 12.65
CA GLY A 183 -5.30 -17.80 12.58
C GLY A 183 -3.85 -17.42 12.86
N PRO A 184 -2.90 -18.39 12.77
CA PRO A 184 -1.50 -18.20 13.17
C PRO A 184 -0.72 -17.19 12.32
N PHE A 185 -1.18 -16.94 11.09
CA PHE A 185 -0.62 -15.94 10.17
C PHE A 185 -1.57 -14.75 9.94
N GLY A 186 -2.67 -14.68 10.70
CA GLY A 186 -3.59 -13.57 10.64
C GLY A 186 -3.23 -12.46 11.61
N VAL A 187 -3.77 -11.25 11.38
CA VAL A 187 -3.53 -10.06 12.23
C VAL A 187 -3.71 -10.38 13.71
N GLN A 188 -4.79 -11.07 14.10
CA GLN A 188 -5.04 -11.37 15.51
C GLN A 188 -3.99 -12.31 16.12
N GLY A 189 -3.64 -13.38 15.40
CA GLY A 189 -2.66 -14.36 15.87
C GLY A 189 -1.26 -13.79 15.94
N LEU A 190 -0.85 -13.04 14.90
CA LEU A 190 0.45 -12.38 14.86
C LEU A 190 0.60 -11.35 15.97
N ASN A 191 -0.40 -10.50 16.21
CA ASN A 191 -0.38 -9.54 17.32
C ASN A 191 -0.12 -10.23 18.67
N GLN A 192 -0.87 -11.30 18.96
CA GLN A 192 -0.69 -12.04 20.21
C GLN A 192 0.71 -12.66 20.34
N ARG A 193 1.21 -13.29 19.27
CA ARG A 193 2.52 -13.97 19.27
C ARG A 193 3.68 -12.99 19.35
N ILE A 194 3.61 -11.87 18.64
CA ILE A 194 4.63 -10.81 18.68
C ILE A 194 4.64 -10.16 20.07
N GLU A 195 3.48 -9.84 20.64
CA GLU A 195 3.38 -9.32 22.01
C GLU A 195 4.01 -10.28 23.02
N GLN A 196 3.70 -11.58 22.94
CA GLN A 196 4.31 -12.61 23.79
C GLN A 196 5.83 -12.66 23.62
N ARG A 197 6.33 -12.58 22.38
CA ARG A 197 7.76 -12.61 22.11
C ARG A 197 8.48 -11.37 22.66
N LEU A 198 7.91 -10.19 22.46
CA LEU A 198 8.44 -8.93 23.01
C LEU A 198 8.48 -8.94 24.55
N MET A 199 7.50 -9.57 25.19
CA MET A 199 7.50 -9.78 26.65
C MET A 199 8.60 -10.75 27.10
N GLN A 200 8.80 -11.87 26.39
CA GLN A 200 9.88 -12.83 26.69
C GLN A 200 11.26 -12.17 26.57
N LEU A 201 11.43 -11.30 25.58
CA LEU A 201 12.65 -10.50 25.38
C LEU A 201 12.74 -9.28 26.32
N GLN A 202 11.78 -9.10 27.24
CA GLN A 202 11.70 -7.99 28.18
C GLN A 202 11.72 -6.60 27.51
N ARG A 203 11.25 -6.51 26.26
CA ARG A 203 11.18 -5.26 25.50
C ARG A 203 9.92 -4.44 25.83
N ILE A 204 8.85 -5.11 26.26
CA ILE A 204 7.62 -4.49 26.76
C ILE A 204 7.22 -5.10 28.10
N ARG A 205 6.42 -4.37 28.89
CA ARG A 205 5.87 -4.85 30.17
C ARG A 205 4.37 -4.63 30.20
N ARG A 206 3.60 -5.67 30.51
CA ARG A 206 2.15 -5.55 30.72
C ARG A 206 1.82 -5.27 32.19
N PRO A 207 0.96 -4.29 32.49
CA PRO A 207 0.46 -4.08 33.83
C PRO A 207 -0.56 -5.17 34.19
N GLY A 208 -0.12 -6.18 34.95
CA GLY A 208 -0.99 -7.19 35.58
C GLY A 208 -1.73 -8.16 34.63
N MET A 209 -2.36 -9.20 35.22
CA MET A 209 -3.25 -10.09 34.47
C MET A 209 -4.55 -9.35 34.16
N GLY A 210 -4.78 -9.00 32.89
CA GLY A 210 -6.06 -8.48 32.39
C GLY A 210 -6.01 -7.11 31.73
N SER A 211 -4.95 -6.30 31.94
CA SER A 211 -4.80 -5.07 31.16
C SER A 211 -4.36 -5.39 29.74
N ARG A 212 -5.14 -4.91 28.77
CA ARG A 212 -4.77 -4.94 27.34
C ARG A 212 -3.78 -3.82 27.00
N TRP A 213 -3.69 -2.81 27.84
CA TRP A 213 -2.92 -1.60 27.60
C TRP A 213 -1.55 -1.68 28.27
N TYR A 214 -0.52 -1.28 27.53
CA TYR A 214 0.85 -1.15 27.99
C TYR A 214 1.52 -0.01 27.22
N GLU A 215 2.45 0.68 27.87
CA GLU A 215 3.19 1.80 27.29
C GLU A 215 3.84 1.41 25.95
N GLY A 216 3.60 2.22 24.93
CA GLY A 216 4.14 1.99 23.59
C GLY A 216 3.39 0.94 22.76
N ARG A 217 2.20 0.49 23.20
CA ARG A 217 1.32 -0.34 22.36
C ARG A 217 0.85 0.48 21.16
N PRO A 218 1.21 0.11 19.91
CA PRO A 218 0.66 0.75 18.74
C PRO A 218 -0.83 0.43 18.63
N VAL A 219 -1.63 1.45 18.32
CA VAL A 219 -3.06 1.32 18.05
C VAL A 219 -3.40 1.98 16.74
N MET A 220 -4.32 1.33 16.02
CA MET A 220 -4.85 1.85 14.78
C MET A 220 -6.28 2.31 15.02
N ILE A 221 -6.59 3.51 14.54
CA ILE A 221 -7.94 4.03 14.49
C ILE A 221 -8.71 3.27 13.41
N THR A 222 -9.84 2.69 13.79
CA THR A 222 -10.64 1.82 12.90
C THR A 222 -11.86 2.53 12.29
N ARG A 223 -12.13 3.76 12.71
CA ARG A 223 -13.21 4.62 12.24
C ARG A 223 -12.81 6.08 12.36
N ASN A 224 -13.18 6.90 11.38
CA ASN A 224 -12.92 8.33 11.43
C ASN A 224 -13.57 8.96 12.68
N ASP A 225 -12.83 9.82 13.35
CA ASP A 225 -13.31 10.68 14.43
C ASP A 225 -13.02 12.14 14.06
N SER A 226 -14.04 12.84 13.59
CA SER A 226 -13.94 14.22 13.14
C SER A 226 -13.77 15.22 14.28
N ALA A 227 -14.10 14.86 15.52
CA ALA A 227 -13.90 15.73 16.68
C ALA A 227 -12.42 15.79 17.07
N LEU A 228 -11.69 14.69 16.87
CA LEU A 228 -10.26 14.58 17.13
C LEU A 228 -9.39 14.76 15.87
N GLY A 229 -10.01 14.86 14.69
CA GLY A 229 -9.31 14.97 13.41
C GLY A 229 -8.56 13.68 13.02
N LEU A 230 -9.01 12.53 13.53
CA LEU A 230 -8.39 11.22 13.29
C LEU A 230 -9.13 10.46 12.19
N PHE A 231 -8.38 9.82 11.30
CA PHE A 231 -8.90 9.05 10.17
C PHE A 231 -8.68 7.54 10.37
N ASN A 232 -9.50 6.74 9.72
CA ASN A 232 -9.37 5.29 9.69
C ASN A 232 -8.03 4.90 9.06
N GLY A 233 -7.24 4.08 9.74
CA GLY A 233 -5.88 3.73 9.37
C GLY A 233 -4.80 4.57 10.04
N ASP A 234 -5.16 5.68 10.70
CA ASP A 234 -4.21 6.46 11.49
C ASP A 234 -3.66 5.62 12.65
N ILE A 235 -2.38 5.81 12.94
CA ILE A 235 -1.64 5.04 13.94
C ILE A 235 -1.23 5.97 15.08
N GLY A 236 -1.55 5.56 16.31
CA GLY A 236 -1.08 6.17 17.54
C GLY A 236 -0.35 5.15 18.42
N HIS A 237 0.23 5.62 19.52
CA HIS A 237 0.72 4.77 20.61
C HIS A 237 0.11 5.23 21.93
N ASP A 238 -0.06 4.29 22.85
CA ASP A 238 -0.53 4.57 24.20
C ASP A 238 0.63 5.07 25.07
N ASP A 239 0.52 6.31 25.57
CA ASP A 239 1.39 6.87 26.60
C ASP A 239 0.73 6.58 27.96
N ALA A 240 1.33 5.67 28.73
CA ALA A 240 0.88 5.40 30.08
C ALA A 240 1.26 6.58 31.00
N GLY A 241 0.38 7.59 31.07
CA GLY A 241 0.40 8.66 32.07
C GLY A 241 -0.19 8.22 33.41
#